data_AF-A0A9E7AE76-F1
#
_entry.id   AF-A0A9E7AE76-F1
#
_cell.length_a   1.000
_cell.length_b   1.000
_cell.length_c   1.000
_cell.angle_alpha   90.00
_cell.angle_beta   90.00
_cell.angle_gamma   90.00
#
_symmetry.space_group_name_H-M   'P 1'
#
loop_
_entity.id
_entity.type
_entity.pdbx_description
1 polymer ?
#
loop_
_entity_poly.entity_id
_entity_poly.type
_entity_poly.pdbx_seq_one_letter_code
_entity_poly.pdbx_strand_id
1 'polypeptide(L)'
;MLSRRSLLATQAAGLWLSLADGWLRPVAAQPDATPLAGPLAPWQVAPHADPRIAALAWAVLAPNPHNRQPWLMRLIGSDTILLHVDLERRLPVTDPLDRQILIGLGCFTELLRLAAAQQGIAAEISAFPEGEPQPRLDTRPIARITFRGAAAADPLFAAAATRRSAKQPFDMAREVPDAALTALRAALLEPRSFGARNAAVEAIRDLVWQAWLIEAATEAAHRESVDLMRLGTAEVTARPDGISLWGPALDPMVARGELTRAAMLAGQPGHGMMVGQYRAMLAATNAYVWLTTPGQSRADQFAAGRDWLRLNLAANRAGLALHPVSQALQEYPEMAGPRAALPALLAAAGEVQMLGRLGHATRPTGPTPRWPVESRILG
;
A
#
# COMPACT_ATOMS: atom_id res chain seq x y z
N MET A 1 13.70 46.42 14.10
CA MET A 1 14.72 45.47 14.58
C MET A 1 14.08 44.09 14.66
N LEU A 2 14.39 43.20 13.71
CA LEU A 2 13.92 41.81 13.75
C LEU A 2 14.67 41.08 14.89
N SER A 3 13.94 40.43 15.79
CA SER A 3 14.56 39.76 16.94
C SER A 3 15.45 38.60 16.47
N ARG A 4 16.55 38.32 17.21
CA ARG A 4 17.38 37.13 16.94
C ARG A 4 16.56 35.83 16.89
N ARG A 5 15.41 35.76 17.59
CA ARG A 5 14.46 34.63 17.53
C ARG A 5 13.70 34.53 16.21
N SER A 6 13.31 35.64 15.58
CA SER A 6 12.61 35.61 14.29
C SER A 6 13.54 35.26 13.13
N LEU A 7 14.82 35.65 13.22
CA LEU A 7 15.87 35.29 12.26
C LEU A 7 16.31 33.81 12.39
N LEU A 8 16.33 33.25 13.60
CA LEU A 8 16.53 31.81 13.80
C LEU A 8 15.33 30.98 13.34
N ALA A 9 14.10 31.47 13.50
CA ALA A 9 12.90 30.79 13.00
C ALA A 9 12.83 30.77 11.44
N THR A 10 13.30 31.81 10.76
CA THR A 10 13.34 31.86 9.29
C THR A 10 14.53 31.11 8.69
N GLN A 11 15.70 31.13 9.34
CA GLN A 11 16.84 30.29 8.92
C GLN A 11 16.61 28.82 9.23
N ALA A 12 15.93 28.50 10.33
CA ALA A 12 15.39 27.16 10.57
C ALA A 12 14.42 26.81 9.44
N ALA A 13 13.38 27.60 9.15
CA ALA A 13 12.42 27.29 8.07
C ALA A 13 13.09 27.05 6.69
N GLY A 14 14.15 27.80 6.37
CA GLY A 14 14.94 27.64 5.14
C GLY A 14 15.81 26.37 5.09
N LEU A 15 16.46 25.98 6.19
CA LEU A 15 17.15 24.68 6.30
C LEU A 15 16.16 23.51 6.37
N TRP A 16 14.99 23.68 6.99
CA TRP A 16 13.99 22.62 7.19
C TRP A 16 13.17 22.33 5.92
N LEU A 17 13.02 23.28 5.00
CA LEU A 17 12.48 23.01 3.65
C LEU A 17 13.41 22.11 2.83
N SER A 18 14.73 22.14 3.07
CA SER A 18 15.66 21.18 2.46
C SER A 18 15.62 19.79 3.12
N LEU A 19 15.10 19.70 4.35
CA LEU A 19 14.80 18.44 5.04
C LEU A 19 13.39 17.90 4.70
N ALA A 20 12.52 18.71 4.07
CA ALA A 20 11.27 18.26 3.47
C ALA A 20 11.50 17.24 2.35
N ASP A 21 12.69 17.26 1.73
CA ASP A 21 13.16 16.23 0.80
C ASP A 21 13.74 14.99 1.48
N GLY A 22 14.09 15.05 2.77
CA GLY A 22 14.78 13.97 3.49
C GLY A 22 13.87 12.87 4.03
N TRP A 23 12.66 13.20 4.46
CA TRP A 23 11.68 12.25 5.00
C TRP A 23 10.90 11.49 3.92
N LEU A 24 10.84 12.08 2.74
CA LEU A 24 10.24 11.53 1.53
C LEU A 24 11.28 11.12 0.50
N ARG A 25 12.55 11.05 0.89
CA ARG A 25 13.55 10.27 0.18
C ARG A 25 13.31 8.80 0.56
N PRO A 26 12.65 7.97 -0.28
CA PRO A 26 13.12 6.60 -0.36
C PRO A 26 14.63 6.68 -0.63
N VAL A 27 15.38 5.65 -0.20
CA VAL A 27 16.76 5.37 -0.66
C VAL A 27 16.93 6.05 -2.01
N ALA A 28 17.73 7.13 -2.03
CA ALA A 28 17.94 7.95 -3.23
C ALA A 28 18.00 6.98 -4.39
N ALA A 29 17.21 7.20 -5.45
CA ALA A 29 17.30 6.43 -6.68
C ALA A 29 18.78 6.14 -6.90
N GLN A 30 19.19 4.92 -6.54
CA GLN A 30 20.60 4.59 -6.58
C GLN A 30 20.86 4.61 -8.06
N PRO A 31 21.85 5.38 -8.55
CA PRO A 31 22.22 5.28 -9.96
C PRO A 31 22.42 3.80 -10.25
N ASP A 32 21.85 3.35 -11.37
CA ASP A 32 21.51 1.98 -11.82
C ASP A 32 22.59 0.87 -11.65
N ALA A 33 23.22 0.73 -10.49
CA ALA A 33 24.42 -0.10 -10.31
C ALA A 33 24.62 -0.71 -8.91
N THR A 34 23.80 -0.37 -7.90
CA THR A 34 23.88 -1.08 -6.60
C THR A 34 22.76 -2.11 -6.49
N PRO A 35 23.05 -3.41 -6.32
CA PRO A 35 22.03 -4.43 -6.11
C PRO A 35 21.18 -4.13 -4.87
N LEU A 36 19.86 -4.32 -4.97
CA LEU A 36 18.94 -4.14 -3.83
C LEU A 36 19.25 -5.16 -2.72
N ALA A 37 19.93 -4.75 -1.65
CA ALA A 37 20.38 -5.68 -0.60
C ALA A 37 19.49 -5.69 0.65
N GLY A 38 19.74 -6.67 1.53
CA GLY A 38 19.13 -6.78 2.86
C GLY A 38 17.60 -6.75 2.81
N PRO A 39 16.92 -5.80 3.49
CA PRO A 39 15.46 -5.73 3.52
C PRO A 39 14.81 -5.48 2.15
N LEU A 40 15.59 -5.06 1.14
CA LEU A 40 15.13 -4.87 -0.24
C LEU A 40 15.44 -6.05 -1.16
N ALA A 41 16.19 -7.05 -0.69
CA ALA A 41 16.57 -8.23 -1.49
C ALA A 41 15.40 -8.95 -2.18
N PRO A 42 14.19 -9.06 -1.58
CA PRO A 42 13.09 -9.75 -2.26
C PRO A 42 12.65 -9.10 -3.58
N TRP A 43 12.99 -7.83 -3.83
CA TRP A 43 12.73 -7.18 -5.11
C TRP A 43 13.65 -7.67 -6.24
N GLN A 44 14.76 -8.35 -5.91
CA GLN A 44 15.57 -9.10 -6.86
C GLN A 44 15.03 -10.53 -6.95
N VAL A 45 13.89 -10.69 -7.64
CA VAL A 45 13.23 -11.99 -7.73
C VAL A 45 14.11 -12.95 -8.55
N ALA A 46 14.63 -13.99 -7.88
CA ALA A 46 15.40 -15.03 -8.50
C ALA A 46 14.49 -16.11 -9.13
N PRO A 47 14.90 -16.72 -10.25
CA PRO A 47 14.25 -17.92 -10.76
C PRO A 47 14.26 -19.06 -9.73
N HIS A 48 13.23 -19.89 -9.74
CA HIS A 48 13.13 -21.06 -8.87
C HIS A 48 12.56 -22.25 -9.67
N ALA A 49 13.02 -23.47 -9.37
CA ALA A 49 12.61 -24.68 -10.09
C ALA A 49 11.14 -25.06 -9.82
N ASP A 50 10.67 -24.93 -8.57
CA ASP A 50 9.25 -25.05 -8.24
C ASP A 50 8.50 -23.80 -8.72
N PRO A 51 7.55 -23.91 -9.67
CA PRO A 51 6.81 -22.78 -10.22
C PRO A 51 5.94 -22.07 -9.16
N ARG A 52 5.55 -22.77 -8.10
CA ARG A 52 4.81 -22.19 -6.97
C ARG A 52 5.67 -21.20 -6.23
N ILE A 53 6.91 -21.59 -5.90
CA ILE A 53 7.86 -20.71 -5.21
C ILE A 53 8.30 -19.55 -6.10
N ALA A 54 8.51 -19.80 -7.41
CA ALA A 54 8.81 -18.75 -8.38
C ALA A 54 7.69 -17.69 -8.43
N ALA A 55 6.42 -18.11 -8.44
CA ALA A 55 5.29 -17.19 -8.41
C ALA A 55 5.14 -16.48 -7.04
N LEU A 56 5.41 -17.20 -5.94
CA LEU A 56 5.37 -16.63 -4.58
C LEU A 56 6.43 -15.55 -4.36
N ALA A 57 7.62 -15.68 -4.94
CA ALA A 57 8.68 -14.68 -4.85
C ALA A 57 8.25 -13.32 -5.44
N TRP A 58 7.36 -13.33 -6.44
CA TRP A 58 6.68 -12.11 -6.90
C TRP A 58 5.53 -11.70 -5.99
N ALA A 59 4.70 -12.66 -5.56
CA ALA A 59 3.50 -12.40 -4.76
C ALA A 59 3.79 -11.63 -3.46
N VAL A 60 4.91 -11.92 -2.79
CA VAL A 60 5.34 -11.22 -1.56
C VAL A 60 5.61 -9.72 -1.78
N LEU A 61 5.75 -9.25 -3.02
CA LEU A 61 5.94 -7.83 -3.33
C LEU A 61 4.63 -7.03 -3.31
N ALA A 62 3.48 -7.71 -3.23
CA ALA A 62 2.16 -7.11 -3.30
C ALA A 62 1.93 -5.99 -2.26
N PRO A 63 1.21 -4.92 -2.63
CA PRO A 63 0.80 -3.91 -1.67
C PRO A 63 -0.20 -4.48 -0.66
N ASN A 64 -0.12 -4.03 0.59
CA ASN A 64 -1.02 -4.41 1.68
C ASN A 64 -0.99 -3.30 2.76
N PRO A 65 -2.01 -3.18 3.62
CA PRO A 65 -2.10 -2.07 4.58
C PRO A 65 -0.90 -2.08 5.53
N HIS A 66 -0.34 -0.89 5.80
CA HIS A 66 0.87 -0.69 6.62
C HIS A 66 2.06 -1.59 6.27
N ASN A 67 2.11 -2.20 5.08
CA ASN A 67 3.11 -3.19 4.72
C ASN A 67 3.22 -4.35 5.75
N ARG A 68 2.10 -4.73 6.39
CA ARG A 68 2.02 -5.83 7.36
C ARG A 68 2.46 -7.18 6.79
N GLN A 69 2.25 -7.41 5.50
CA GLN A 69 2.58 -8.64 4.77
C GLN A 69 1.99 -9.90 5.44
N PRO A 70 0.64 -9.99 5.57
CA PRO A 70 -0.03 -10.90 6.48
C PRO A 70 -0.28 -12.29 5.87
N TRP A 71 0.55 -12.75 4.93
CA TRP A 71 0.34 -13.99 4.19
C TRP A 71 1.21 -15.13 4.75
N LEU A 72 0.61 -16.31 4.83
CA LEU A 72 1.28 -17.58 5.12
C LEU A 72 0.89 -18.58 4.04
N MET A 73 1.85 -19.32 3.51
CA MET A 73 1.64 -20.23 2.39
C MET A 73 1.98 -21.65 2.79
N ARG A 74 1.01 -22.56 2.65
CA ARG A 74 1.25 -24.00 2.81
C ARG A 74 1.29 -24.64 1.43
N LEU A 75 2.41 -25.29 1.11
CA LEU A 75 2.53 -26.06 -0.13
C LEU A 75 1.92 -27.44 0.07
N ILE A 76 0.99 -27.83 -0.81
CA ILE A 76 0.32 -29.13 -0.77
C ILE A 76 0.65 -29.88 -2.05
N GLY A 77 1.19 -31.10 -1.91
CA GLY A 77 1.62 -31.91 -3.05
C GLY A 77 2.62 -31.16 -3.94
N SER A 78 2.48 -31.31 -5.25
CA SER A 78 3.33 -30.67 -6.26
C SER A 78 2.70 -29.46 -6.95
N ASP A 79 1.40 -29.22 -6.80
CA ASP A 79 0.66 -28.25 -7.62
C ASP A 79 -0.17 -27.24 -6.82
N THR A 80 -0.31 -27.39 -5.51
CA THR A 80 -1.28 -26.61 -4.73
C THR A 80 -0.61 -25.72 -3.68
N ILE A 81 -1.16 -24.53 -3.50
CA ILE A 81 -0.87 -23.61 -2.38
C ILE A 81 -2.18 -23.36 -1.63
N LEU A 82 -2.15 -23.48 -0.30
CA LEU A 82 -3.17 -22.88 0.57
C LEU A 82 -2.62 -21.58 1.13
N LEU A 83 -3.32 -20.49 0.84
CA LEU A 83 -3.04 -19.16 1.38
C LEU A 83 -3.81 -18.99 2.69
N HIS A 84 -3.09 -18.76 3.78
CA HIS A 84 -3.63 -18.39 5.09
C HIS A 84 -3.24 -16.96 5.44
N VAL A 85 -3.94 -16.39 6.41
CA VAL A 85 -3.58 -15.10 7.03
C VAL A 85 -2.73 -15.33 8.28
N ASP A 86 -1.70 -14.52 8.47
CA ASP A 86 -1.00 -14.37 9.74
C ASP A 86 -1.84 -13.44 10.64
N LEU A 87 -2.51 -14.01 11.64
CA LEU A 87 -3.43 -13.27 12.52
C LEU A 87 -2.73 -12.26 13.42
N GLU A 88 -1.41 -12.39 13.65
CA GLU A 88 -0.59 -11.41 14.38
C GLU A 88 -0.25 -10.18 13.51
N ARG A 89 -0.50 -10.29 12.20
CA ARG A 89 -0.27 -9.22 11.21
C ARG A 89 -1.51 -8.42 10.84
N ARG A 90 -2.58 -8.59 11.59
CA ARG A 90 -3.81 -7.78 11.47
C ARG A 90 -3.60 -6.37 12.02
N LEU A 91 -4.62 -5.54 11.85
CA LEU A 91 -4.69 -4.16 12.34
C LEU A 91 -5.98 -4.01 13.17
N PRO A 92 -6.01 -4.51 14.42
CA PRO A 92 -7.24 -4.58 15.21
C PRO A 92 -7.92 -3.23 15.47
N VAL A 93 -7.20 -2.11 15.41
CA VAL A 93 -7.78 -0.77 15.63
C VAL A 93 -8.25 -0.14 14.32
N THR A 94 -7.36 0.01 13.34
CA THR A 94 -7.65 0.71 12.09
C THR A 94 -8.37 -0.14 11.03
N ASP A 95 -8.36 -1.46 11.17
CA ASP A 95 -9.05 -2.43 10.31
C ASP A 95 -9.79 -3.49 11.16
N PRO A 96 -10.76 -3.10 12.00
CA PRO A 96 -11.32 -3.97 13.04
C PRO A 96 -12.03 -5.22 12.49
N LEU A 97 -12.45 -5.17 11.21
CA LEU A 97 -13.11 -6.26 10.50
C LEU A 97 -12.19 -6.98 9.52
N ASP A 98 -10.89 -6.67 9.51
CA ASP A 98 -9.86 -7.26 8.65
C ASP A 98 -10.12 -7.09 7.12
N ARG A 99 -10.89 -6.06 6.74
CA ARG A 99 -11.28 -5.80 5.34
C ARG A 99 -10.07 -5.40 4.51
N GLN A 100 -9.26 -4.48 5.00
CA GLN A 100 -8.06 -4.01 4.29
C GLN A 100 -6.98 -5.09 4.23
N ILE A 101 -6.85 -5.89 5.28
CA ILE A 101 -5.97 -7.08 5.30
C ILE A 101 -6.39 -8.06 4.19
N LEU A 102 -7.70 -8.33 4.06
CA LEU A 102 -8.21 -9.22 3.03
C LEU A 102 -8.02 -8.68 1.60
N ILE A 103 -8.21 -7.37 1.39
CA ILE A 103 -7.87 -6.71 0.13
C ILE A 103 -6.37 -6.88 -0.19
N GLY A 104 -5.49 -6.78 0.81
CA GLY A 104 -4.06 -7.06 0.66
C GLY A 104 -3.77 -8.50 0.21
N LEU A 105 -4.51 -9.48 0.75
CA LEU A 105 -4.42 -10.90 0.35
C LEU A 105 -4.94 -11.12 -1.08
N GLY A 106 -5.94 -10.35 -1.51
CA GLY A 106 -6.36 -10.29 -2.91
C GLY A 106 -5.26 -9.76 -3.83
N CYS A 107 -4.58 -8.67 -3.43
CA CYS A 107 -3.43 -8.14 -4.18
C CYS A 107 -2.31 -9.19 -4.29
N PHE A 108 -2.00 -9.89 -3.20
CA PHE A 108 -1.02 -10.98 -3.19
C PHE A 108 -1.38 -12.07 -4.19
N THR A 109 -2.62 -12.55 -4.15
CA THR A 109 -3.08 -13.66 -4.99
C THR A 109 -3.08 -13.30 -6.47
N GLU A 110 -3.47 -12.07 -6.83
CA GLU A 110 -3.43 -11.66 -8.24
C GLU A 110 -2.00 -11.52 -8.74
N LEU A 111 -1.06 -11.06 -7.92
CA LEU A 111 0.34 -10.95 -8.34
C LEU A 111 0.96 -12.34 -8.56
N LEU A 112 0.61 -13.30 -7.69
CA LEU A 112 0.95 -14.71 -7.86
C LEU A 112 0.44 -15.26 -9.19
N ARG A 113 -0.85 -15.01 -9.49
CA ARG A 113 -1.48 -15.47 -10.73
C ARG A 113 -0.80 -14.90 -11.97
N LEU A 114 -0.47 -13.61 -11.96
CA LEU A 114 0.26 -12.94 -13.04
C LEU A 114 1.67 -13.53 -13.21
N ALA A 115 2.37 -13.79 -12.11
CA ALA A 115 3.71 -14.38 -12.13
C ALA A 115 3.72 -15.84 -12.62
N ALA A 116 2.69 -16.62 -12.28
CA ALA A 116 2.51 -17.97 -12.82
C ALA A 116 2.25 -17.93 -14.34
N ALA A 117 1.37 -17.03 -14.78
CA ALA A 117 1.05 -16.85 -16.19
C ALA A 117 2.26 -16.38 -17.02
N GLN A 118 3.16 -15.57 -16.45
CA GLN A 118 4.43 -15.19 -17.09
C GLN A 118 5.33 -16.41 -17.37
N GLN A 119 5.19 -17.48 -16.59
CA GLN A 119 5.90 -18.75 -16.79
C GLN A 119 5.11 -19.74 -17.67
N GLY A 120 3.99 -19.30 -18.27
CA GLY A 120 3.13 -20.13 -19.11
C GLY A 120 2.18 -21.05 -18.33
N ILE A 121 2.07 -20.90 -17.00
CA ILE A 121 1.32 -21.81 -16.13
C ILE A 121 0.05 -21.11 -15.62
N ALA A 122 -1.10 -21.78 -15.73
CA ALA A 122 -2.33 -21.28 -15.12
C ALA A 122 -2.35 -21.56 -13.61
N ALA A 123 -2.70 -20.53 -12.84
CA ALA A 123 -2.97 -20.63 -11.40
C ALA A 123 -4.47 -20.41 -11.15
N GLU A 124 -5.21 -21.51 -10.95
CA GLU A 124 -6.63 -21.51 -10.66
C GLU A 124 -6.87 -21.14 -9.20
N ILE A 125 -7.72 -20.14 -8.95
CA ILE A 125 -7.97 -19.59 -7.61
C ILE A 125 -9.37 -19.99 -7.16
N SER A 126 -9.46 -20.74 -6.06
CA SER A 126 -10.69 -20.99 -5.31
C SER A 126 -10.64 -20.21 -4.00
N ALA A 127 -11.42 -19.13 -3.90
CA ALA A 127 -11.48 -18.30 -2.70
C ALA A 127 -12.33 -18.97 -1.62
N PHE A 128 -11.88 -18.89 -0.36
CA PHE A 128 -12.57 -19.39 0.83
C PHE A 128 -13.05 -20.84 0.69
N PRO A 129 -12.15 -21.82 0.44
CA PRO A 129 -12.54 -23.21 0.22
C PRO A 129 -13.20 -23.87 1.45
N GLU A 130 -13.10 -23.24 2.63
CA GLU A 130 -13.73 -23.64 3.90
C GLU A 130 -14.77 -22.61 4.38
N GLY A 131 -15.32 -21.82 3.45
CA GLY A 131 -16.31 -20.79 3.71
C GLY A 131 -15.71 -19.45 4.17
N GLU A 132 -16.48 -18.38 4.03
CA GLU A 132 -16.05 -17.02 4.37
C GLU A 132 -15.94 -16.81 5.89
N PRO A 133 -14.80 -16.31 6.40
CA PRO A 133 -14.65 -15.99 7.81
C PRO A 133 -15.35 -14.68 8.21
N GLN A 134 -16.08 -14.73 9.32
CA GLN A 134 -16.90 -13.63 9.85
C GLN A 134 -16.93 -13.65 11.39
N PRO A 135 -16.99 -12.48 12.07
CA PRO A 135 -16.87 -11.12 11.51
C PRO A 135 -15.41 -10.71 11.26
N ARG A 136 -14.44 -11.55 11.62
CA ARG A 136 -13.00 -11.35 11.44
C ARG A 136 -12.38 -12.54 10.73
N LEU A 137 -11.17 -12.36 10.21
CA LEU A 137 -10.41 -13.49 9.67
C LEU A 137 -10.00 -14.43 10.81
N ASP A 138 -9.96 -15.73 10.50
CA ASP A 138 -9.53 -16.79 11.39
C ASP A 138 -8.47 -17.68 10.70
N THR A 139 -8.24 -18.89 11.21
CA THR A 139 -7.18 -19.79 10.74
C THR A 139 -7.51 -20.49 9.43
N ARG A 140 -8.74 -20.40 8.93
CA ARG A 140 -9.14 -21.03 7.67
C ARG A 140 -8.35 -20.47 6.48
N PRO A 141 -8.11 -21.28 5.43
CA PRO A 141 -7.48 -20.81 4.21
C PRO A 141 -8.35 -19.75 3.51
N ILE A 142 -7.71 -18.67 3.10
CA ILE A 142 -8.29 -17.56 2.33
C ILE A 142 -8.46 -17.97 0.87
N ALA A 143 -7.52 -18.73 0.32
CA ALA A 143 -7.60 -19.24 -1.04
C ALA A 143 -6.86 -20.57 -1.18
N ARG A 144 -7.41 -21.47 -2.00
CA ARG A 144 -6.69 -22.59 -2.60
C ARG A 144 -6.29 -22.19 -4.02
N ILE A 145 -5.00 -22.31 -4.32
CA ILE A 145 -4.43 -21.94 -5.61
C ILE A 145 -3.80 -23.19 -6.22
N THR A 146 -4.30 -23.62 -7.38
CA THR A 146 -3.85 -24.84 -8.06
C THR A 146 -3.13 -24.48 -9.35
N PHE A 147 -1.91 -24.96 -9.52
CA PHE A 147 -1.06 -24.73 -10.70
C PHE A 147 -1.30 -25.84 -11.72
N ARG A 148 -2.19 -25.59 -12.67
CA ARG A 148 -2.64 -26.59 -13.64
C ARG A 148 -3.02 -25.94 -14.95
N GLY A 149 -2.55 -26.53 -16.05
CA GLY A 149 -2.84 -26.05 -17.40
C GLY A 149 -1.94 -24.89 -17.81
N ALA A 150 -2.17 -24.39 -19.03
CA ALA A 150 -1.40 -23.32 -19.63
C ALA A 150 -2.12 -21.97 -19.50
N ALA A 151 -1.38 -20.89 -19.32
CA ALA A 151 -1.89 -19.52 -19.38
C ALA A 151 -0.98 -18.65 -20.24
N ALA A 152 -1.57 -17.71 -20.96
CA ALA A 152 -0.82 -16.66 -21.63
C ALA A 152 -0.35 -15.61 -20.62
N ALA A 153 0.86 -15.09 -20.82
CA ALA A 153 1.38 -13.99 -20.01
C ALA A 153 0.46 -12.76 -20.11
N ASP A 154 0.20 -12.13 -18.97
CA ASP A 154 -0.59 -10.89 -18.90
C ASP A 154 0.37 -9.68 -18.99
N PRO A 155 0.18 -8.75 -19.94
CA PRO A 155 1.06 -7.59 -20.11
C PRO A 155 1.24 -6.72 -18.86
N LEU A 156 0.28 -6.74 -17.92
CA LEU A 156 0.39 -5.98 -16.67
C LEU A 156 1.58 -6.44 -15.82
N PHE A 157 2.03 -7.69 -15.96
CA PHE A 157 3.12 -8.24 -15.16
C PHE A 157 4.44 -7.47 -15.34
N ALA A 158 4.68 -6.85 -16.49
CA ALA A 158 5.88 -6.06 -16.73
C ALA A 158 6.06 -4.88 -15.75
N ALA A 159 4.98 -4.41 -15.10
CA ALA A 159 5.04 -3.36 -14.08
C ALA A 159 5.23 -3.90 -12.65
N ALA A 160 5.27 -5.21 -12.43
CA ALA A 160 5.37 -5.81 -11.09
C ALA A 160 6.63 -5.34 -10.34
N ALA A 161 7.78 -5.27 -11.03
CA ALA A 161 9.06 -4.89 -10.45
C ALA A 161 9.13 -3.39 -10.06
N THR A 162 8.38 -2.54 -10.75
CA THR A 162 8.46 -1.07 -10.66
C THR A 162 7.28 -0.44 -9.94
N ARG A 163 6.18 -1.16 -9.72
CA ARG A 163 5.01 -0.64 -9.00
C ARG A 163 5.34 -0.26 -7.57
N ARG A 164 4.99 0.97 -7.18
CA ARG A 164 5.15 1.51 -5.82
C ARG A 164 3.88 2.23 -5.38
N SER A 165 3.74 2.40 -4.06
CA SER A 165 2.76 3.33 -3.50
C SER A 165 3.46 4.68 -3.28
N ALA A 166 3.16 5.68 -4.11
CA ALA A 166 3.90 6.93 -4.17
C ALA A 166 3.40 7.93 -3.11
N LYS A 167 3.99 7.89 -1.91
CA LYS A 167 3.64 8.76 -0.77
C LYS A 167 4.28 10.14 -0.88
N GLN A 168 4.03 10.86 -1.96
CA GLN A 168 4.66 12.18 -2.19
C GLN A 168 3.68 13.16 -2.85
N PRO A 169 4.00 14.46 -2.86
CA PRO A 169 3.29 15.42 -3.68
C PRO A 169 3.33 15.03 -5.17
N PHE A 170 2.18 15.09 -5.84
CA PHE A 170 2.10 14.86 -7.29
C PHE A 170 2.25 16.18 -8.05
N ASP A 171 2.62 16.05 -9.32
CA ASP A 171 2.69 17.20 -10.23
C ASP A 171 1.28 17.67 -10.56
N MET A 172 0.90 18.81 -9.99
CA MET A 172 -0.42 19.41 -10.13
C MET A 172 -0.64 20.06 -11.51
N ALA A 173 0.43 20.31 -12.29
CA ALA A 173 0.32 20.89 -13.61
C ALA A 173 0.01 19.84 -14.70
N ARG A 174 0.14 18.55 -14.39
CA ARG A 174 -0.06 17.46 -15.34
C ARG A 174 -1.34 16.70 -15.03
N GLU A 175 -2.30 16.79 -15.94
CA GLU A 175 -3.55 16.03 -15.83
C GLU A 175 -3.34 14.53 -16.06
N VAL A 176 -4.29 13.74 -15.56
CA VAL A 176 -4.39 12.32 -15.85
C VAL A 176 -5.06 12.14 -17.22
N PRO A 177 -4.39 11.55 -18.23
CA PRO A 177 -4.98 11.42 -19.56
C PRO A 177 -6.14 10.42 -19.60
N ASP A 178 -7.17 10.70 -20.41
CA ASP A 178 -8.32 9.78 -20.61
C ASP A 178 -7.90 8.40 -21.14
N ALA A 179 -6.86 8.35 -21.97
CA ALA A 179 -6.28 7.09 -22.45
C ALA A 179 -5.75 6.23 -21.29
N ALA A 180 -5.17 6.85 -20.26
CA ALA A 180 -4.74 6.14 -19.08
C ALA A 180 -5.95 5.63 -18.27
N LEU A 181 -7.00 6.44 -18.10
CA LEU A 181 -8.23 6.00 -17.43
C LEU A 181 -8.90 4.83 -18.15
N THR A 182 -8.85 4.83 -19.48
CA THR A 182 -9.35 3.73 -20.33
C THR A 182 -8.54 2.46 -20.10
N ALA A 183 -7.21 2.57 -20.08
CA ALA A 183 -6.33 1.45 -19.79
C ALA A 183 -6.52 0.89 -18.37
N LEU A 184 -6.75 1.75 -17.37
CA LEU A 184 -7.06 1.34 -16.00
C LEU A 184 -8.38 0.56 -15.93
N ARG A 185 -9.42 1.03 -16.63
CA ARG A 185 -10.71 0.33 -16.70
C ARG A 185 -10.58 -1.04 -17.36
N ALA A 186 -9.89 -1.11 -18.50
CA ALA A 186 -9.65 -2.36 -19.24
C ALA A 186 -8.80 -3.37 -18.46
N ALA A 187 -8.04 -2.92 -17.45
CA ALA A 187 -7.26 -3.78 -16.59
C ALA A 187 -8.10 -4.48 -15.50
N LEU A 188 -9.34 -4.07 -15.24
CA LEU A 188 -10.16 -4.70 -14.19
C LEU A 188 -10.70 -6.05 -14.63
N LEU A 189 -10.94 -6.92 -13.66
CA LEU A 189 -11.69 -8.14 -13.88
C LEU A 189 -13.19 -7.76 -13.82
N GLU A 190 -13.99 -8.12 -14.82
CA GLU A 190 -15.44 -7.86 -14.83
C GLU A 190 -16.18 -8.59 -13.68
N PRO A 191 -17.33 -8.08 -13.16
CA PRO A 191 -18.06 -6.87 -13.54
C PRO A 191 -17.86 -5.68 -12.57
N ARG A 192 -16.63 -5.44 -12.09
CA ARG A 192 -16.38 -4.43 -11.04
C ARG A 192 -16.27 -3.02 -11.62
N SER A 193 -16.74 -2.04 -10.84
CA SER A 193 -16.84 -0.65 -11.30
C SER A 193 -15.72 0.22 -10.75
N PHE A 194 -15.28 1.15 -11.58
CA PHE A 194 -14.23 2.12 -11.31
C PHE A 194 -14.70 3.51 -11.66
N GLY A 195 -14.29 4.47 -10.84
CA GLY A 195 -14.38 5.88 -11.17
C GLY A 195 -13.04 6.58 -10.95
N ALA A 196 -12.86 7.64 -11.73
CA ALA A 196 -11.84 8.64 -11.52
C ALA A 196 -12.44 10.03 -11.77
N ARG A 197 -12.12 11.01 -10.93
CA ARG A 197 -12.74 12.34 -10.99
C ARG A 197 -11.74 13.46 -10.70
N ASN A 198 -11.78 14.48 -11.56
CA ASN A 198 -11.19 15.79 -11.32
C ASN A 198 -12.23 16.78 -10.78
N ALA A 199 -13.50 16.69 -11.22
CA ALA A 199 -14.52 17.70 -10.91
C ALA A 199 -14.91 17.81 -9.41
N ALA A 200 -14.76 16.74 -8.62
CA ALA A 200 -15.01 16.73 -7.17
C ALA A 200 -13.70 16.61 -6.35
N VAL A 201 -12.54 16.81 -6.99
CA VAL A 201 -11.23 16.52 -6.38
C VAL A 201 -11.00 17.31 -5.10
N GLU A 202 -11.45 18.56 -5.03
CA GLU A 202 -11.28 19.42 -3.85
C GLU A 202 -12.06 18.89 -2.66
N ALA A 203 -13.34 18.59 -2.85
CA ALA A 203 -14.18 18.01 -1.79
C ALA A 203 -13.68 16.62 -1.35
N ILE A 204 -13.20 15.77 -2.29
CA ILE A 204 -12.62 14.46 -1.93
C ILE A 204 -11.32 14.66 -1.14
N ARG A 205 -10.49 15.62 -1.53
CA ARG A 205 -9.25 15.96 -0.83
C ARG A 205 -9.52 16.46 0.59
N ASP A 206 -10.52 17.32 0.77
CA ASP A 206 -10.92 17.81 2.09
C ASP A 206 -11.41 16.67 2.97
N LEU A 207 -12.25 15.77 2.45
CA LEU A 207 -12.72 14.59 3.19
C LEU A 207 -11.57 13.64 3.56
N VAL A 208 -10.66 13.37 2.64
CA VAL A 208 -9.47 12.54 2.88
C VAL A 208 -8.56 13.17 3.94
N TRP A 209 -8.40 14.50 3.91
CA TRP A 209 -7.64 15.22 4.91
C TRP A 209 -8.31 15.17 6.29
N GLN A 210 -9.62 15.37 6.36
CA GLN A 210 -10.39 15.23 7.60
C GLN A 210 -10.28 13.82 8.18
N ALA A 211 -10.43 12.79 7.34
CA ALA A 211 -10.28 11.39 7.76
C ALA A 211 -8.86 11.12 8.29
N TRP A 212 -7.83 11.66 7.64
CA TRP A 212 -6.46 11.55 8.12
C TRP A 212 -6.25 12.24 9.48
N LEU A 213 -6.83 13.44 9.67
CA LEU A 213 -6.77 14.15 10.96
C LEU A 213 -7.50 13.39 12.07
N ILE A 214 -8.63 12.74 11.76
CA ILE A 214 -9.34 11.88 12.71
C ILE A 214 -8.43 10.73 13.16
N GLU A 215 -7.82 9.98 12.24
CA GLU A 215 -6.89 8.89 12.60
C GLU A 215 -5.73 9.41 13.46
N ALA A 216 -5.14 10.55 13.08
CA ALA A 216 -4.02 11.16 13.80
C ALA A 216 -4.40 11.67 15.21
N ALA A 217 -5.66 12.05 15.43
CA ALA A 217 -6.17 12.52 16.71
C ALA A 217 -6.72 11.39 17.60
N THR A 218 -7.15 10.28 17.02
CA THR A 218 -7.63 9.10 17.75
C THR A 218 -6.43 8.34 18.33
N GLU A 219 -6.26 8.40 19.66
CA GLU A 219 -5.07 7.87 20.33
C GLU A 219 -4.77 6.41 19.95
N ALA A 220 -5.76 5.53 20.02
CA ALA A 220 -5.58 4.11 19.73
C ALA A 220 -5.15 3.86 18.27
N ALA A 221 -5.75 4.58 17.31
CA ALA A 221 -5.48 4.44 15.89
C ALA A 221 -4.09 4.97 15.53
N HIS A 222 -3.74 6.17 16.02
CA HIS A 222 -2.42 6.74 15.83
C HIS A 222 -1.33 5.90 16.50
N ARG A 223 -1.59 5.37 17.71
CA ARG A 223 -0.67 4.48 18.42
C ARG A 223 -0.40 3.18 17.65
N GLU A 224 -1.42 2.55 17.06
CA GLU A 224 -1.23 1.37 16.19
C GLU A 224 -0.26 1.67 15.03
N SER A 225 -0.39 2.84 14.38
CA SER A 225 0.56 3.29 13.35
C SER A 225 1.98 3.49 13.90
N VAL A 226 2.12 4.13 15.06
CA VAL A 226 3.43 4.38 15.71
C VAL A 226 4.10 3.07 16.13
N ASP A 227 3.35 2.09 16.62
CA ASP A 227 3.84 0.76 17.01
C ASP A 227 4.23 -0.10 15.80
N LEU A 228 3.78 0.28 14.61
CA LEU A 228 4.18 -0.35 13.34
C LEU A 228 5.32 0.37 12.63
N MET A 229 5.84 1.48 13.14
CA MET A 229 7.03 2.12 12.57
C MET A 229 8.27 1.23 12.71
N ARG A 230 9.22 1.33 11.79
CA ARG A 230 10.56 0.71 11.90
C ARG A 230 11.59 1.81 11.69
N LEU A 231 12.41 2.08 12.70
CA LEU A 231 13.31 3.21 12.71
C LEU A 231 14.75 2.76 12.47
N GLY A 232 15.33 3.23 11.39
CA GLY A 232 16.72 2.97 11.01
C GLY A 232 16.96 1.61 10.36
N THR A 233 18.11 1.49 9.71
CA THR A 233 18.49 0.30 8.93
C THR A 233 18.47 -1.00 9.75
N ALA A 234 18.91 -0.97 11.01
CA ALA A 234 18.96 -2.17 11.86
C ALA A 234 17.56 -2.75 12.12
N GLU A 235 16.59 -1.91 12.49
CA GLU A 235 15.23 -2.36 12.78
C GLU A 235 14.50 -2.82 11.50
N VAL A 236 14.67 -2.06 10.41
CA VAL A 236 14.08 -2.40 9.10
C VAL A 236 14.62 -3.72 8.56
N THR A 237 15.91 -4.01 8.77
CA THR A 237 16.51 -5.28 8.35
C THR A 237 15.98 -6.45 9.17
N ALA A 238 15.86 -6.28 10.49
CA ALA A 238 15.35 -7.34 11.37
C ALA A 238 13.84 -7.59 11.19
N ARG A 239 13.07 -6.56 10.85
CA ARG A 239 11.61 -6.62 10.65
C ARG A 239 11.22 -5.80 9.41
N PRO A 240 11.34 -6.38 8.20
CA PRO A 240 11.07 -5.68 6.94
C PRO A 240 9.57 -5.54 6.62
N ASP A 241 8.77 -5.19 7.62
CA ASP A 241 7.35 -4.84 7.56
C ASP A 241 7.08 -3.47 8.16
N GLY A 242 5.82 -3.02 8.14
CA GLY A 242 5.45 -1.78 8.83
C GLY A 242 5.81 -0.50 8.06
N ILE A 243 5.79 0.62 8.79
CA ILE A 243 6.11 1.96 8.27
C ILE A 243 7.61 2.21 8.46
N SER A 244 8.40 1.98 7.41
CA SER A 244 9.86 2.11 7.50
C SER A 244 10.31 3.57 7.37
N LEU A 245 11.05 4.05 8.37
CA LEU A 245 11.72 5.36 8.41
C LEU A 245 13.22 5.12 8.56
N TRP A 246 13.94 5.06 7.44
CA TRP A 246 15.32 4.60 7.39
C TRP A 246 16.09 5.20 6.21
N GLY A 247 17.40 5.04 6.24
CA GLY A 247 18.32 5.45 5.18
C GLY A 247 19.26 6.56 5.63
N PRO A 248 20.21 6.98 4.77
CA PRO A 248 21.33 7.84 5.17
C PRO A 248 20.93 9.17 5.82
N ALA A 249 19.75 9.70 5.48
CA ALA A 249 19.22 10.94 6.06
C ALA A 249 18.60 10.74 7.46
N LEU A 250 18.01 9.57 7.73
CA LEU A 250 17.24 9.29 8.96
C LEU A 250 18.04 8.48 9.98
N ASP A 251 18.91 7.58 9.54
CA ASP A 251 19.70 6.70 10.40
C ASP A 251 20.53 7.49 11.44
N PRO A 252 21.19 8.61 11.11
CA PRO A 252 21.89 9.43 12.12
C PRO A 252 20.93 10.03 13.16
N MET A 253 19.70 10.39 12.79
CA MET A 253 18.70 10.92 13.73
C MET A 253 18.20 9.81 14.68
N VAL A 254 18.02 8.59 14.16
CA VAL A 254 17.69 7.41 14.97
C VAL A 254 18.84 7.11 15.94
N ALA A 255 20.09 7.11 15.47
CA ALA A 255 21.27 6.86 16.29
C ALA A 255 21.47 7.90 17.41
N ARG A 256 21.09 9.16 17.17
CA ARG A 256 21.11 10.24 18.18
C ARG A 256 19.87 10.27 19.09
N GLY A 257 18.87 9.42 18.86
CA GLY A 257 17.62 9.41 19.62
C GLY A 257 16.69 10.60 19.33
N GLU A 258 16.91 11.32 18.23
CA GLU A 258 16.07 12.43 17.78
C GLU A 258 14.80 11.92 17.06
N LEU A 259 14.92 10.77 16.39
CA LEU A 259 13.80 10.07 15.78
C LEU A 259 13.46 8.82 16.60
N THR A 260 12.40 8.92 17.39
CA THR A 260 11.88 7.83 18.22
C THR A 260 10.38 7.68 18.04
N ARG A 261 9.83 6.50 18.35
CA ARG A 261 8.37 6.28 18.36
C ARG A 261 7.67 7.22 19.33
N ALA A 262 8.28 7.50 20.48
CA ALA A 262 7.77 8.46 21.46
C ALA A 262 7.62 9.85 20.84
N ALA A 263 8.61 10.32 20.08
CA ALA A 263 8.55 11.61 19.38
C ALA A 263 7.47 11.68 18.28
N MET A 264 6.93 10.53 17.84
CA MET A 264 5.86 10.44 16.86
C MET A 264 4.46 10.43 17.48
N LEU A 265 4.32 10.34 18.81
CA LEU A 265 3.03 10.38 19.49
C LEU A 265 2.39 11.78 19.42
N ALA A 266 1.06 11.83 19.54
CA ALA A 266 0.33 13.10 19.52
C ALA A 266 0.86 14.09 20.56
N GLY A 267 0.93 15.38 20.18
CA GLY A 267 1.50 16.45 21.02
C GLY A 267 3.03 16.55 21.00
N GLN A 268 3.74 15.63 20.34
CA GLN A 268 5.20 15.66 20.21
C GLN A 268 5.66 16.34 18.91
N PRO A 269 6.88 16.89 18.84
CA PRO A 269 7.38 17.59 17.65
C PRO A 269 7.33 16.75 16.36
N GLY A 270 7.67 15.46 16.44
CA GLY A 270 7.65 14.55 15.28
C GLY A 270 6.24 14.32 14.72
N HIS A 271 5.22 14.32 15.58
CA HIS A 271 3.83 14.26 15.14
C HIS A 271 3.43 15.51 14.33
N GLY A 272 3.78 16.71 14.81
CA GLY A 272 3.49 17.96 14.08
C GLY A 272 4.16 18.00 12.70
N MET A 273 5.39 17.50 12.60
CA MET A 273 6.10 17.37 11.32
C MET A 273 5.39 16.40 10.37
N MET A 274 4.96 15.23 10.88
CA MET A 274 4.20 14.24 10.12
C MET A 274 2.90 14.84 9.59
N VAL A 275 2.14 15.56 10.42
CA VAL A 275 0.91 16.26 10.03
C VAL A 275 1.15 17.22 8.87
N GLY A 276 2.20 18.07 8.96
CA GLY A 276 2.55 19.00 7.89
C GLY A 276 2.90 18.31 6.57
N GLN A 277 3.65 17.21 6.64
CA GLN A 277 4.04 16.42 5.47
C GLN A 277 2.83 15.77 4.78
N TYR A 278 1.95 15.13 5.56
CA TYR A 278 0.73 14.54 5.02
C TYR A 278 -0.20 15.60 4.44
N ARG A 279 -0.31 16.78 5.07
CA ARG A 279 -1.08 17.90 4.53
C ARG A 279 -0.57 18.32 3.16
N ALA A 280 0.74 18.57 3.01
CA ALA A 280 1.34 18.95 1.74
C ALA A 280 1.18 17.85 0.67
N MET A 281 1.37 16.60 1.05
CA MET A 281 1.20 15.44 0.19
C MET A 281 -0.25 15.33 -0.32
N LEU A 282 -1.24 15.34 0.57
CA LEU A 282 -2.65 15.19 0.21
C LEU A 282 -3.16 16.41 -0.58
N ALA A 283 -2.68 17.61 -0.25
CA ALA A 283 -3.02 18.84 -0.98
C ALA A 283 -2.60 18.78 -2.45
N ALA A 284 -1.48 18.12 -2.75
CA ALA A 284 -1.00 17.88 -4.11
C ALA A 284 -1.65 16.62 -4.72
N THR A 285 -2.97 16.66 -4.92
CA THR A 285 -3.74 15.59 -5.59
C THR A 285 -4.71 16.17 -6.60
N ASN A 286 -4.50 15.92 -7.89
CA ASN A 286 -5.39 16.41 -8.95
C ASN A 286 -6.43 15.38 -9.45
N ALA A 287 -6.24 14.09 -9.14
CA ALA A 287 -7.22 13.06 -9.43
C ALA A 287 -7.31 12.02 -8.31
N TYR A 288 -8.51 11.47 -8.13
CA TYR A 288 -8.74 10.29 -7.31
C TYR A 288 -9.20 9.12 -8.17
N VAL A 289 -8.96 7.92 -7.65
CA VAL A 289 -9.39 6.66 -8.21
C VAL A 289 -10.01 5.80 -7.11
N TRP A 290 -11.11 5.12 -7.40
CA TRP A 290 -11.72 4.19 -6.46
C TRP A 290 -12.25 2.92 -7.14
N LEU A 291 -12.39 1.87 -6.33
CA LEU A 291 -13.02 0.61 -6.72
C LEU A 291 -14.28 0.39 -5.89
N THR A 292 -15.34 -0.08 -6.55
CA THR A 292 -16.53 -0.57 -5.86
C THR A 292 -16.83 -2.03 -6.16
N THR A 293 -17.50 -2.66 -5.22
CA THR A 293 -18.07 -4.01 -5.36
C THR A 293 -19.60 -3.98 -5.20
N PRO A 294 -20.32 -5.01 -5.67
CA PRO A 294 -21.77 -5.11 -5.47
C PRO A 294 -22.17 -5.21 -3.99
N GLY A 295 -21.30 -5.78 -3.15
CA GLY A 295 -21.53 -5.92 -1.72
C GLY A 295 -20.26 -5.84 -0.88
N GLN A 296 -20.39 -6.26 0.39
CA GLN A 296 -19.33 -6.24 1.42
C GLN A 296 -18.88 -7.65 1.84
N SER A 297 -19.18 -8.70 1.06
CA SER A 297 -18.77 -10.07 1.39
C SER A 297 -17.25 -10.23 1.43
N ARG A 298 -16.73 -11.33 2.00
CA ARG A 298 -15.29 -11.61 1.94
C ARG A 298 -14.85 -11.87 0.49
N ALA A 299 -15.70 -12.52 -0.31
CA ALA A 299 -15.48 -12.66 -1.75
C ALA A 299 -15.34 -11.29 -2.46
N ASP A 300 -16.20 -10.32 -2.14
CA ASP A 300 -16.12 -8.96 -2.69
C ASP A 300 -14.80 -8.29 -2.32
N GLN A 301 -14.43 -8.31 -1.04
CA GLN A 301 -13.21 -7.68 -0.52
C GLN A 301 -11.94 -8.31 -1.12
N PHE A 302 -11.90 -9.64 -1.19
CA PHE A 302 -10.80 -10.36 -1.81
C PHE A 302 -10.68 -10.05 -3.30
N ALA A 303 -11.79 -10.03 -4.02
CA ALA A 303 -11.83 -9.67 -5.43
C ALA A 303 -11.41 -8.21 -5.68
N ALA A 304 -11.83 -7.28 -4.81
CA ALA A 304 -11.40 -5.88 -4.87
C ALA A 304 -9.89 -5.75 -4.72
N GLY A 305 -9.26 -6.57 -3.88
CA GLY A 305 -7.81 -6.67 -3.78
C GLY A 305 -7.13 -7.08 -5.09
N ARG A 306 -7.69 -8.09 -5.77
CA ARG A 306 -7.16 -8.54 -7.06
C ARG A 306 -7.20 -7.42 -8.09
N ASP A 307 -8.34 -6.73 -8.20
CA ASP A 307 -8.49 -5.59 -9.10
C ASP A 307 -7.64 -4.39 -8.72
N TRP A 308 -7.49 -4.13 -7.41
CA TRP A 308 -6.64 -3.05 -6.93
C TRP A 308 -5.20 -3.24 -7.39
N LEU A 309 -4.67 -4.46 -7.35
CA LEU A 309 -3.35 -4.74 -7.91
C LEU A 309 -3.31 -4.43 -9.41
N ARG A 310 -4.25 -4.95 -10.20
CA ARG A 310 -4.26 -4.75 -11.66
C ARG A 310 -4.30 -3.27 -12.02
N LEU A 311 -5.12 -2.50 -11.30
CA LEU A 311 -5.20 -1.05 -11.42
C LEU A 311 -3.86 -0.36 -11.08
N ASN A 312 -3.18 -0.78 -10.01
CA ASN A 312 -1.85 -0.26 -9.67
C ASN A 312 -0.82 -0.55 -10.77
N LEU A 313 -0.84 -1.75 -11.35
CA LEU A 313 0.06 -2.14 -12.44
C LEU A 313 -0.25 -1.34 -13.72
N ALA A 314 -1.53 -1.18 -14.06
CA ALA A 314 -1.97 -0.39 -15.21
C ALA A 314 -1.58 1.09 -15.07
N ALA A 315 -1.78 1.69 -13.88
CA ALA A 315 -1.32 3.04 -13.57
C ALA A 315 0.19 3.18 -13.77
N ASN A 316 0.98 2.24 -13.25
CA ASN A 316 2.42 2.27 -13.43
C ASN A 316 2.84 2.15 -14.90
N ARG A 317 2.21 1.27 -15.69
CA ARG A 317 2.44 1.15 -17.14
C ARG A 317 2.07 2.43 -17.91
N ALA A 318 1.06 3.15 -17.45
CA ALA A 318 0.65 4.43 -18.02
C ALA A 318 1.52 5.62 -17.57
N GLY A 319 2.59 5.37 -16.82
CA GLY A 319 3.46 6.42 -16.27
C GLY A 319 2.83 7.21 -15.12
N LEU A 320 1.75 6.70 -14.53
CA LEU A 320 1.06 7.30 -13.40
C LEU A 320 1.52 6.70 -12.07
N ALA A 321 1.44 7.53 -11.04
CA ALA A 321 1.67 7.19 -9.67
C ALA A 321 0.33 7.00 -8.94
N LEU A 322 0.28 6.01 -8.05
CA LEU A 322 -0.89 5.71 -7.24
C LEU A 322 -0.51 5.65 -5.74
N HIS A 323 -1.37 6.18 -4.89
CA HIS A 323 -1.26 6.07 -3.43
C HIS A 323 -2.62 5.77 -2.79
N PRO A 324 -2.82 4.59 -2.17
CA PRO A 324 -4.05 4.31 -1.41
C PRO A 324 -4.20 5.29 -0.24
N VAL A 325 -5.41 5.81 -0.03
CA VAL A 325 -5.78 6.70 1.08
C VAL A 325 -7.04 6.15 1.76
N SER A 326 -6.86 5.08 2.53
CA SER A 326 -7.95 4.25 3.04
C SER A 326 -8.66 4.82 4.28
N GLN A 327 -8.19 5.93 4.87
CA GLN A 327 -8.68 6.45 6.15
C GLN A 327 -10.20 6.57 6.17
N ALA A 328 -10.78 7.26 5.17
CA ALA A 328 -12.23 7.46 5.07
C ALA A 328 -13.03 6.17 4.85
N LEU A 329 -12.38 5.02 4.69
CA LEU A 329 -13.00 3.70 4.51
C LEU A 329 -12.82 2.79 5.74
N GLN A 330 -12.15 3.27 6.80
CA GLN A 330 -11.92 2.48 8.01
C GLN A 330 -13.21 2.34 8.82
N GLU A 331 -13.38 1.19 9.48
CA GLU A 331 -14.65 0.77 10.07
C GLU A 331 -14.73 0.97 11.60
N TYR A 332 -13.80 1.74 12.19
CA TYR A 332 -13.86 2.12 13.61
C TYR A 332 -14.74 3.36 13.84
N PRO A 333 -15.31 3.53 15.05
CA PRO A 333 -16.41 4.49 15.31
C PRO A 333 -16.11 5.94 14.92
N GLU A 334 -14.91 6.44 15.22
CA GLU A 334 -14.51 7.83 14.96
C GLU A 334 -14.49 8.15 13.45
N MET A 335 -14.37 7.13 12.59
CA MET A 335 -14.39 7.28 11.13
C MET A 335 -15.80 7.23 10.52
N ALA A 336 -16.85 7.02 11.33
CA ALA A 336 -18.22 6.85 10.83
C ALA A 336 -18.70 8.02 9.93
N GLY A 337 -18.33 9.26 10.28
CA GLY A 337 -18.66 10.46 9.51
C GLY A 337 -18.07 10.42 8.09
N PRO A 338 -16.73 10.43 7.94
CA PRO A 338 -16.11 10.33 6.62
C PRO A 338 -16.57 9.11 5.80
N ARG A 339 -16.74 7.96 6.45
CA ARG A 339 -17.21 6.72 5.82
C ARG A 339 -18.62 6.85 5.23
N ALA A 340 -19.53 7.51 5.94
CA ALA A 340 -20.89 7.74 5.46
C ALA A 340 -20.94 8.78 4.33
N ALA A 341 -20.06 9.78 4.35
CA ALA A 341 -20.04 10.86 3.36
C ALA A 341 -19.40 10.46 2.01
N LEU A 342 -18.40 9.57 2.04
CA LEU A 342 -17.58 9.25 0.87
C LEU A 342 -18.37 8.70 -0.34
N PRO A 343 -19.31 7.74 -0.21
CA PRO A 343 -20.00 7.17 -1.37
C PRO A 343 -20.79 8.20 -2.18
N ALA A 344 -21.49 9.12 -1.49
CA ALA A 344 -22.24 10.20 -2.13
C ALA A 344 -21.31 11.15 -2.88
N LEU A 345 -20.17 11.50 -2.28
CA LEU A 345 -19.17 12.37 -2.89
C LEU A 345 -18.52 11.76 -4.15
N LEU A 346 -18.30 10.44 -4.15
CA LEU A 346 -17.80 9.70 -5.30
C LEU A 346 -18.89 9.43 -6.35
N ALA A 347 -20.17 9.60 -6.00
CA ALA A 347 -21.32 9.03 -6.69
C ALA A 347 -21.07 7.55 -7.04
N ALA A 348 -20.68 6.78 -6.03
CA ALA A 348 -20.34 5.37 -6.15
C ALA A 348 -21.57 4.53 -6.52
N ALA A 349 -21.42 3.63 -7.48
CA ALA A 349 -22.48 2.72 -7.92
C ALA A 349 -22.60 1.44 -7.05
N GLY A 350 -21.87 1.38 -5.94
CA GLY A 350 -21.80 0.23 -5.04
C GLY A 350 -20.92 0.53 -3.84
N GLU A 351 -20.49 -0.53 -3.16
CA GLU A 351 -19.71 -0.44 -1.93
C GLU A 351 -18.26 -0.05 -2.23
N VAL A 352 -17.79 1.06 -1.68
CA VAL A 352 -16.44 1.57 -1.94
C VAL A 352 -15.43 0.74 -1.15
N GLN A 353 -14.61 -0.03 -1.85
CA GLN A 353 -13.59 -0.88 -1.23
C GLN A 353 -12.23 -0.18 -1.11
N MET A 354 -11.86 0.58 -2.13
CA MET A 354 -10.56 1.24 -2.20
C MET A 354 -10.70 2.66 -2.72
N LEU A 355 -9.91 3.57 -2.16
CA LEU A 355 -9.73 4.93 -2.62
C LEU A 355 -8.22 5.21 -2.71
N GLY A 356 -7.79 5.86 -3.78
CA GLY A 356 -6.41 6.27 -3.99
C GLY A 356 -6.29 7.61 -4.68
N ARG A 357 -5.17 8.27 -4.40
CA ARG A 357 -4.69 9.41 -5.18
C ARG A 357 -4.07 8.87 -6.48
N LEU A 358 -4.34 9.53 -7.59
CA LEU A 358 -3.80 9.21 -8.91
C LEU A 358 -3.19 10.49 -9.51
N GLY A 359 -2.01 10.38 -10.13
CA GLY A 359 -1.37 11.53 -10.75
C GLY A 359 0.04 11.23 -11.22
N HIS A 360 0.84 12.26 -11.44
CA HIS A 360 2.24 12.10 -11.86
C HIS A 360 3.18 12.28 -10.67
N ALA A 361 4.05 11.30 -10.45
CA ALA A 361 5.10 11.42 -9.44
C ALA A 361 6.09 12.51 -9.82
N THR A 362 6.44 13.38 -8.86
CA THR A 362 7.45 14.45 -9.04
C THR A 362 8.89 13.93 -8.97
N ARG A 363 9.08 12.70 -8.46
CA ARG A 363 10.37 12.00 -8.39
C ARG A 363 10.19 10.49 -8.33
N PRO A 364 11.23 9.69 -8.64
CA PRO A 364 11.17 8.23 -8.51
C PRO A 364 10.83 7.78 -7.08
N THR A 365 9.98 6.77 -6.95
CA THR A 365 9.69 6.12 -5.67
C THR A 365 10.48 4.82 -5.57
N GLY A 366 11.25 4.63 -4.50
CA GLY A 366 12.03 3.41 -4.27
C GLY A 366 11.18 2.25 -3.73
N PRO A 367 11.71 1.01 -3.77
CA PRO A 367 11.06 -0.16 -3.17
C PRO A 367 10.91 -0.05 -1.66
N THR A 368 9.93 -0.75 -1.13
CA THR A 368 9.70 -0.88 0.32
C THR A 368 10.19 -2.23 0.82
N PRO A 369 10.71 -2.32 2.05
CA PRO A 369 11.15 -3.57 2.67
C PRO A 369 10.15 -4.72 2.55
N ARG A 370 10.65 -5.94 2.35
CA ARG A 370 9.85 -7.16 2.27
C ARG A 370 10.49 -8.30 3.04
N TRP A 371 9.64 -9.18 3.55
CA TRP A 371 10.09 -10.48 4.03
C TRP A 371 10.48 -11.38 2.85
N PRO A 372 11.56 -12.18 2.98
CA PRO A 372 11.86 -13.25 2.02
C PRO A 372 10.72 -14.25 1.94
N VAL A 373 10.52 -14.85 0.75
CA VAL A 373 9.41 -15.77 0.49
C VAL A 373 9.47 -17.01 1.37
N GLU A 374 10.67 -17.49 1.66
CA GLU A 374 10.94 -18.68 2.48
C GLU A 374 10.42 -18.51 3.90
N SER A 375 10.52 -17.29 4.44
CA SER A 375 10.02 -16.96 5.79
C SER A 375 8.50 -16.96 5.92
N ARG A 376 7.79 -17.11 4.79
CA ARG A 376 6.33 -17.09 4.70
C ARG A 376 5.74 -18.43 4.31
N ILE A 377 6.57 -19.42 4.01
CA ILE A 377 6.12 -20.78 3.71
C ILE A 377 6.04 -21.56 5.02
N LEU A 378 4.88 -22.15 5.30
CA LEU A 378 4.67 -23.04 6.43
C LEU A 378 5.33 -24.39 6.14
N GLY A 379 6.09 -24.89 7.12
CA GLY A 379 6.75 -26.20 7.06
C GLY A 379 5.82 -27.39 7.12
#